data_AF-A0A202BAQ1-F1
#
_entry.id   AF-A0A202BAQ1-F1
#
_cell.length_a   1.000
_cell.length_b   1.000
_cell.length_c   1.000
_cell.angle_alpha   90.00
_cell.angle_beta   90.00
_cell.angle_gamma   90.00
#
_symmetry.space_group_name_H-M   'P 1'
#
loop_
_entity.id
_entity.type
_entity.pdbx_description
1 polymer ?
#
loop_
_entity_poly.entity_id
_entity_poly.type
_entity_poly.pdbx_seq_one_letter_code
_entity_poly.pdbx_strand_id
1 'polypeptide(L)' 'MLLNELPRDLACHLNPLIGSSTSDTMQNLIHLLDGQCSLISDRAPDIRLDGEMVHQFLKFVGGAVRFEASNAQDGRFTP' A
#
# COMPACT_ATOMS: atom_id res chain seq x y z
N MET A 1 -13.11 -4.95 18.05
CA MET A 1 -13.24 -3.73 17.21
C MET A 1 -13.35 -4.22 15.78
N LEU A 2 -14.53 -4.10 15.16
CA LEU A 2 -14.68 -4.43 13.73
C LEU A 2 -13.86 -3.39 12.95
N LEU A 3 -12.98 -3.84 12.06
CA LEU A 3 -12.14 -3.00 11.18
C LEU A 3 -12.93 -2.03 10.28
N ASN A 4 -14.27 -2.11 10.30
CA ASN A 4 -15.16 -1.41 9.39
C ASN A 4 -15.29 0.10 9.64
N GLU A 5 -14.71 0.64 10.73
CA GLU A 5 -14.76 2.08 11.00
C GLU A 5 -13.42 2.63 11.48
N LEU A 6 -12.33 2.30 10.79
CA LEU A 6 -11.06 3.02 10.99
C LEU A 6 -11.14 4.36 10.24
N PRO A 7 -11.08 5.52 10.93
CA PRO A 7 -11.06 6.82 10.26
C PRO A 7 -9.84 6.92 9.33
N ARG A 8 -10.01 7.53 8.15
CA ARG A 8 -8.92 7.68 7.16
C ARG A 8 -7.70 8.36 7.76
N ASP A 9 -7.87 9.39 8.58
CA ASP A 9 -6.76 10.07 9.26
C ASP A 9 -5.93 9.13 10.12
N LEU A 10 -6.59 8.23 10.85
CA LEU A 10 -5.92 7.22 11.65
C LEU A 10 -5.27 6.16 10.76
N ALA A 11 -5.90 5.79 9.65
CA ALA A 11 -5.35 4.87 8.66
C ALA A 11 -4.06 5.42 8.00
N CYS A 12 -4.05 6.70 7.62
CA CYS A 12 -2.88 7.40 7.08
C CYS A 12 -1.74 7.46 8.12
N HIS A 13 -2.08 7.67 9.39
CA HIS A 13 -1.10 7.70 10.47
C HIS A 13 -0.47 6.32 10.73
N LEU A 14 -1.27 5.26 10.62
CA LEU A 14 -0.82 3.88 10.84
C LEU A 14 -0.14 3.26 9.61
N ASN A 15 -0.51 3.71 8.41
CA ASN A 15 0.05 3.25 7.15
C ASN A 15 0.23 4.44 6.18
N PRO A 16 1.46 4.93 6.00
CA PRO A 16 1.76 6.02 5.09
C PRO A 16 1.43 5.73 3.62
N LEU A 17 1.23 4.46 3.24
CA LEU A 17 0.76 4.11 1.91
C LEU A 17 -0.71 4.49 1.69
N ILE A 18 -1.49 4.62 2.75
CA ILE A 18 -2.85 5.14 2.69
C ILE A 18 -2.72 6.66 2.71
N GLY A 19 -2.86 7.28 1.54
CA GLY A 19 -2.81 8.73 1.37
C GLY A 19 -4.12 9.42 1.75
N SER A 20 -4.10 10.75 1.72
CA SER A 20 -5.27 11.58 2.06
C SER A 20 -6.41 11.39 1.05
N SER A 21 -6.07 10.98 -0.18
CA SER A 21 -6.99 10.57 -1.22
C SER A 21 -6.65 9.18 -1.77
N THR A 22 -7.60 8.55 -2.47
CA THR A 22 -7.33 7.32 -3.22
C THR A 22 -6.26 7.51 -4.29
N SER A 23 -6.18 8.70 -4.89
CA SER A 23 -5.13 9.06 -5.86
C SER A 23 -3.75 9.04 -5.20
N ASP A 24 -3.64 9.63 -4.00
CA ASP A 24 -2.40 9.65 -3.22
C ASP A 24 -2.00 8.22 -2.83
N THR A 25 -2.96 7.41 -2.37
CA THR A 25 -2.72 6.00 -2.05
C THR A 25 -2.17 5.25 -3.27
N MET A 26 -2.79 5.42 -4.43
CA MET A 26 -2.33 4.77 -5.66
C MET A 26 -0.93 5.25 -6.09
N GLN A 27 -0.64 6.54 -6.00
CA GLN A 27 0.71 7.06 -6.29
C GLN A 27 1.76 6.51 -5.31
N ASN A 28 1.46 6.48 -4.01
CA ASN A 28 2.34 5.93 -2.99
C ASN A 28 2.65 4.45 -3.26
N LEU A 29 1.65 3.67 -3.68
CA LEU A 29 1.83 2.27 -4.07
C LEU A 29 2.71 2.11 -5.32
N ILE A 30 2.52 2.96 -6.33
CA ILE A 30 3.34 2.96 -7.56
C ILE A 30 4.80 3.26 -7.22
N HIS A 31 5.06 4.34 -6.47
CA HIS A 31 6.43 4.71 -6.07
C HIS A 31 7.14 3.60 -5.28
N LEU A 32 6.39 2.90 -4.42
CA LEU A 32 6.92 1.79 -3.65
C LEU A 32 7.28 0.60 -4.54
N LEU A 33 6.42 0.26 -5.50
CA LEU A 33 6.68 -0.81 -6.49
C LEU A 33 7.88 -0.46 -7.37
N ASP A 34 7.98 0.78 -7.84
CA ASP A 34 9.11 1.26 -8.64
C ASP A 34 10.42 1.18 -7.86
N GLY A 35 10.41 1.61 -6.59
CA GLY A 35 11.56 1.49 -5.71
C GLY A 35 12.00 0.04 -5.51
N GLN A 36 11.06 -0.89 -5.34
CA GLN A 36 11.38 -2.33 -5.28
C GLN A 36 11.96 -2.83 -6.60
N CYS A 37 11.38 -2.48 -7.74
CA CYS A 37 11.90 -2.85 -9.07
C CYS A 37 13.31 -2.30 -9.32
N SER A 38 13.61 -1.06 -8.90
CA SER A 38 14.95 -0.49 -8.95
C SER A 38 15.91 -1.23 -8.03
N LEU A 39 15.52 -1.53 -6.79
CA LEU A 39 16.33 -2.32 -5.86
C LEU A 39 16.58 -3.76 -6.35
N ILE A 40 15.71 -4.31 -7.18
CA ILE A 40 15.92 -5.61 -7.81
C ILE A 40 16.89 -5.50 -8.98
N SER A 41 16.76 -4.43 -9.76
CA SER A 41 17.56 -4.18 -10.96
C SER A 41 18.99 -3.73 -10.64
N ASP A 42 19.20 -3.04 -9.51
CA ASP A 42 20.51 -2.56 -9.04
C ASP A 42 21.33 -3.64 -8.31
N ARG A 43 20.76 -4.83 -8.12
CA ARG A 43 21.45 -5.93 -7.44
C ARG A 43 22.54 -6.53 -8.31
N ALA A 44 23.72 -6.65 -7.70
CA ALA A 44 24.78 -7.55 -8.17
C ALA A 44 24.23 -8.98 -8.33
N PRO A 45 24.76 -9.78 -9.27
CA PRO A 45 24.17 -11.06 -9.72
C PRO A 45 23.83 -12.11 -8.64
N ASP A 46 24.31 -11.96 -7.41
CA ASP A 46 24.07 -12.89 -6.29
C ASP A 46 23.05 -12.42 -5.24
N ILE A 47 22.49 -11.21 -5.33
CA ILE A 47 21.54 -10.74 -4.32
C ILE A 47 20.14 -11.25 -4.67
N ARG A 48 19.74 -12.38 -4.07
CA ARG A 48 18.40 -12.94 -4.23
C ARG A 48 17.38 -12.15 -3.42
N LEU A 49 16.20 -11.91 -3.98
CA LEU A 49 15.07 -11.40 -3.20
C LEU A 49 14.70 -12.44 -2.15
N ASP A 50 14.67 -12.03 -0.88
CA ASP A 50 14.10 -12.85 0.16
C ASP A 50 12.60 -13.02 -0.12
N GLY A 51 12.20 -14.24 -0.43
CA GLY A 51 10.81 -14.57 -0.76
C GLY A 51 9.84 -14.21 0.36
N GLU A 52 10.28 -14.29 1.63
CA GLU A 52 9.46 -13.91 2.77
C GLU A 52 9.27 -12.39 2.83
N MET A 53 10.34 -11.62 2.64
CA MET A 53 10.26 -10.15 2.56
C MET A 53 9.30 -9.70 1.44
N VAL A 54 9.43 -10.29 0.25
CA VAL A 54 8.54 -9.99 -0.89
C VAL A 54 7.10 -10.39 -0.57
N HIS A 55 6.88 -11.53 0.06
CA HIS A 55 5.54 -11.99 0.42
C HIS A 55 4.87 -11.05 1.43
N GLN A 56 5.57 -10.64 2.48
CA GLN A 56 5.05 -9.69 3.47
C GLN A 56 4.77 -8.33 2.85
N PHE A 57 5.65 -7.87 1.96
CA PHE A 57 5.45 -6.66 1.18
C PHE A 57 4.16 -6.70 0.33
N LEU A 58 3.97 -7.78 -0.43
CA LEU A 58 2.77 -7.95 -1.25
C LEU A 58 1.48 -8.05 -0.42
N LYS A 59 1.53 -8.68 0.75
CA LYS A 59 0.40 -8.70 1.70
C LYS A 59 0.08 -7.30 2.21
N PHE A 60 1.10 -6.49 2.49
CA PHE A 60 0.93 -5.12 2.94
C PHE A 60 0.30 -4.24 1.86
N VAL A 61 0.83 -4.28 0.64
CA VAL A 61 0.25 -3.60 -0.53
C VAL A 61 -1.19 -4.04 -0.78
N GLY A 62 -1.47 -5.35 -0.75
CA GLY A 62 -2.82 -5.88 -0.90
C GLY A 62 -3.78 -5.41 0.18
N GLY A 63 -3.30 -5.20 1.41
CA GLY A 63 -4.08 -4.60 2.50
C GLY A 63 -4.47 -3.15 2.22
N ALA A 64 -3.52 -2.33 1.77
CA ALA A 64 -3.78 -0.93 1.42
C ALA A 64 -4.77 -0.80 0.25
N VAL A 65 -4.62 -1.61 -0.80
CA VAL A 65 -5.54 -1.63 -1.95
C VAL A 65 -6.95 -2.06 -1.53
N ARG A 66 -7.09 -3.09 -0.68
CA ARG A 66 -8.39 -3.53 -0.17
C ARG A 66 -9.07 -2.45 0.66
N PHE A 67 -8.32 -1.74 1.50
CA PHE A 67 -8.84 -0.64 2.29
C PHE A 67 -9.42 0.48 1.42
N GLU A 68 -8.71 0.90 0.37
CA GLU A 68 -9.23 1.89 -0.58
C GLU A 68 -10.45 1.40 -1.34
N ALA A 69 -10.42 0.14 -1.81
CA ALA A 69 -11.54 -0.44 -2.56
C ALA A 69 -12.84 -0.51 -1.72
N SER A 70 -12.74 -0.86 -0.44
CA SER A 70 -13.89 -0.86 0.48
C SER A 70 -14.43 0.55 0.72
N ASN A 71 -13.57 1.55 0.89
CA ASN A 71 -13.99 2.95 1.05
C ASN A 71 -14.65 3.53 -0.22
N ALA A 72 -14.25 3.06 -1.41
CA ALA A 72 -14.89 3.45 -2.66
C ALA A 72 -16.31 2.86 -2.83
N GLN A 73 -16.59 1.69 -2.23
CA GLN A 73 -17.89 1.03 -2.30
C GLN A 73 -18.91 1.60 -1.30
N ASP A 74 -18.46 2.10 -0.15
CA ASP A 74 -19.32 2.63 0.93
C ASP A 74 -19.83 4.08 0.70
N GLY A 75 -19.60 4.65 -0.49
CA GLY A 75 -20.20 5.95 -0.86
C GLY A 75 -19.73 7.16 -0.04
N ARG A 76 -18.68 7.05 0.78
CA ARG A 76 -18.03 8.17 1.47
C ARG A 76 -17.11 8.97 0.52
N PHE A 77 -17.62 9.25 -0.67
CA PHE A 77 -17.01 10.10 -1.67
C PHE A 77 -17.70 11.48 -1.59
N THR A 78 -17.13 12.39 -0.82
CA THR A 78 -17.31 13.82 -1.09
C THR A 78 -15.96 14.35 -1.54
N PRO A 79 -15.88 14.93 -2.75
CA PRO A 79 -14.65 15.49 -3.29
C PRO A 79 -14.06 16.60 -2.42
#